data_AF-A0A212PGP3-F1
#
_entry.id   AF-A0A212PGP3-F1
#
_cell.length_a   1.000
_cell.length_b   1.000
_cell.length_c   1.000
_cell.angle_alpha   90.00
_cell.angle_beta   90.00
_cell.angle_gamma   90.00
#
_symmetry.space_group_name_H-M   'P 1'
#
loop_
_entity.id
_entity.type
_entity.pdbx_description
1 polymer ?
#
loop_
_entity_poly.entity_id
_entity_poly.type
_entity_poly.pdbx_seq_one_letter_code
_entity_poly.pdbx_strand_id
1 'polypeptide(L)'
;MKTFKYLMLFGLILSLFGCGGGGGGGATQKEPDPVPVTPTAAVVKISTQGNLPEATSLAGVGITVSIPVGVTVKTENDGTVSSSVITPSGVTADKATIAPADYVPATATTPGTLTFVLASTDQAGFRTGEFVTVNLEGAVSNLNPTDITLTNFQPVNLAGEPVAGLAPTHTLELK
;
A
#
# COMPACT_ATOMS: atom_id res chain seq x y z
N MET A 1 46.95 -11.65 13.08
CA MET A 1 47.14 -12.01 11.65
C MET A 1 46.85 -10.76 10.83
N LYS A 2 47.89 -9.95 10.54
CA LYS A 2 48.57 -9.81 9.23
C LYS A 2 47.64 -9.38 8.06
N THR A 3 47.49 -8.06 7.97
CA THR A 3 47.51 -7.18 6.78
C THR A 3 47.69 -7.82 5.38
N PHE A 4 46.81 -7.45 4.45
CA PHE A 4 47.04 -7.56 2.99
C PHE A 4 46.74 -6.20 2.32
N LYS A 5 47.74 -5.30 2.42
CA LYS A 5 47.96 -4.17 1.51
C LYS A 5 48.84 -4.66 0.37
N TYR A 6 48.90 -3.88 -0.72
CA TYR A 6 49.69 -4.05 -1.95
C TYR A 6 48.92 -4.76 -3.07
N LEU A 7 48.99 -4.41 -4.35
CA LEU A 7 49.72 -3.38 -5.11
C LEU A 7 49.52 -3.80 -6.58
N MET A 8 49.05 -2.90 -7.44
CA MET A 8 49.28 -2.83 -8.90
C MET A 8 48.11 -2.01 -9.49
N LEU A 9 48.23 -0.72 -9.82
CA LEU A 9 49.27 -0.05 -10.61
C LEU A 9 49.57 -0.85 -11.89
N PHE A 10 48.82 -0.57 -12.97
CA PHE A 10 49.31 -0.54 -14.35
C PHE A 10 48.18 -0.12 -15.30
N GLY A 11 48.39 0.91 -16.14
CA GLY A 11 47.44 1.21 -17.23
C GLY A 11 47.32 2.66 -17.70
N LEU A 12 48.33 3.51 -17.48
CA LEU A 12 48.47 4.80 -18.15
C LEU A 12 48.78 4.60 -19.65
N ILE A 13 47.79 4.82 -20.53
CA ILE A 13 47.94 5.04 -21.99
C ILE A 13 46.80 6.01 -22.38
N LEU A 14 46.95 7.33 -22.46
CA LEU A 14 47.72 8.16 -23.40
C LEU A 14 47.37 7.91 -24.88
N SER A 15 46.31 8.59 -25.36
CA SER A 15 46.09 9.10 -26.73
C SER A 15 44.58 9.45 -26.87
N LEU A 16 44.08 10.53 -27.48
CA LEU A 16 44.61 11.54 -28.37
C LEU A 16 43.91 12.88 -28.10
N PHE A 17 44.64 13.97 -28.31
CA PHE A 17 44.09 15.28 -28.59
C PHE A 17 43.28 15.24 -29.89
N GLY A 18 41.97 15.43 -29.78
CA GLY A 18 41.09 15.78 -30.89
C GLY A 18 40.57 17.20 -30.67
N CYS A 19 41.37 18.20 -31.05
CA CYS A 19 40.89 19.57 -31.23
C CYS A 19 40.15 19.61 -32.57
N GLY A 20 38.83 19.49 -32.53
CA GLY A 20 37.94 19.64 -33.68
C GLY A 20 36.99 20.81 -33.41
N GLY A 21 37.26 21.95 -34.04
CA GLY A 21 36.36 23.09 -34.08
C GLY A 21 35.10 22.78 -34.89
N GLY A 22 34.00 23.37 -34.47
CA GLY A 22 32.72 23.32 -35.18
C GLY A 22 31.72 24.26 -34.51
N GLY A 23 31.68 25.50 -35.00
CA GLY A 23 30.61 26.44 -34.66
C GLY A 23 29.29 25.93 -35.22
N GLY A 24 28.27 25.87 -34.37
CA GLY A 24 26.90 25.56 -34.76
C GLY A 24 25.99 26.24 -33.76
N GLY A 25 25.19 27.20 -34.22
CA GLY A 25 24.32 28.03 -33.41
C GLY A 25 23.49 27.19 -32.46
N GLY A 26 23.64 27.45 -31.17
CA GLY A 26 22.83 26.85 -30.12
C GLY A 26 21.39 27.31 -30.28
N ALA A 27 20.60 26.57 -31.06
CA ALA A 27 19.20 26.45 -30.78
C ALA A 27 19.13 25.92 -29.35
N THR A 28 18.61 26.75 -28.44
CA THR A 28 18.21 26.32 -27.10
C THR A 28 17.30 25.12 -27.27
N GLN A 29 17.86 23.92 -27.12
CA GLN A 29 17.13 22.68 -27.12
C GLN A 29 16.21 22.78 -25.90
N LYS A 30 14.95 23.17 -26.14
CA LYS A 30 13.93 23.19 -25.11
C LYS A 30 13.92 21.78 -24.54
N GLU A 31 14.28 21.67 -23.26
CA GLU A 31 14.19 20.41 -22.55
C GLU A 31 12.79 19.86 -22.77
N PRO A 32 12.64 18.60 -23.25
CA PRO A 32 11.32 18.05 -23.50
C PRO A 32 10.51 18.15 -22.21
N ASP A 33 9.31 18.72 -22.31
CA ASP A 33 8.43 18.87 -21.16
C ASP A 33 8.26 17.49 -20.50
N PRO A 34 8.35 17.37 -19.17
CA PRO A 34 8.30 16.09 -18.49
C PRO A 34 7.00 15.35 -18.84
N VAL A 35 7.14 14.10 -19.29
CA VAL A 35 5.98 13.26 -19.63
C VAL A 35 5.20 12.97 -18.35
N PRO A 36 3.88 13.21 -18.30
CA PRO A 36 3.07 12.87 -17.13
C PRO A 36 3.19 11.39 -16.80
N VAL A 37 3.66 11.07 -15.59
CA VAL A 37 3.67 9.70 -15.08
C VAL A 37 2.24 9.30 -14.71
N THR A 38 1.76 8.18 -15.25
CA THR A 38 0.45 7.63 -14.90
C THR A 38 0.60 6.81 -13.61
N PRO A 39 -0.15 7.11 -12.54
CA PRO A 39 -0.11 6.33 -11.31
C PRO A 39 -0.43 4.86 -11.59
N THR A 40 0.30 3.96 -10.94
CA THR A 40 0.13 2.49 -11.10
C THR A 40 -0.14 1.78 -9.78
N ALA A 41 -0.01 2.50 -8.66
CA ALA A 41 -0.35 2.00 -7.35
C ALA A 41 -1.28 2.96 -6.61
N ALA A 42 -2.04 2.43 -5.67
CA ALA A 42 -2.85 3.25 -4.77
C ALA A 42 -2.78 2.70 -3.35
N VAL A 43 -3.01 3.57 -2.38
CA VAL A 43 -3.03 3.23 -0.97
C VAL A 43 -4.38 3.61 -0.40
N VAL A 44 -5.07 2.63 0.16
CA VAL A 44 -6.34 2.82 0.87
C VAL A 44 -6.08 2.72 2.36
N LYS A 45 -6.36 3.78 3.10
CA LYS A 45 -6.26 3.80 4.56
C LYS A 45 -7.65 3.66 5.15
N ILE A 46 -7.89 2.59 5.89
CA ILE A 46 -9.20 2.29 6.47
C ILE A 46 -9.18 2.67 7.93
N SER A 47 -10.23 3.38 8.34
CA SER A 47 -10.43 3.88 9.70
C SER A 47 -11.78 3.45 10.25
N THR A 48 -11.86 3.34 11.57
CA THR A 48 -13.14 3.22 12.28
C THR A 48 -13.62 4.60 12.71
N GLN A 49 -14.88 4.93 12.43
CA GLN A 49 -15.56 6.14 12.89
C GLN A 49 -16.81 5.81 13.71
N GLY A 50 -17.32 6.78 14.47
CA GLY A 50 -18.46 6.63 15.37
C GLY A 50 -18.06 6.65 16.85
N ASN A 51 -19.03 6.35 17.71
CA ASN A 51 -18.85 6.41 19.16
C ASN A 51 -18.57 5.02 19.72
N LEU A 52 -17.33 4.79 20.13
CA LEU A 52 -16.96 3.61 20.90
C LEU A 52 -17.51 3.77 22.33
N PRO A 53 -18.32 2.82 22.85
CA PRO A 53 -18.82 2.92 24.22
C PRO A 53 -17.69 3.11 25.23
N GLU A 54 -17.96 3.84 26.31
CA GLU A 54 -16.99 4.06 27.37
C GLU A 54 -16.47 2.73 27.93
N ALA A 55 -15.21 2.74 28.39
CA ALA A 55 -14.51 1.56 28.89
C ALA A 55 -14.44 0.35 27.92
N THR A 56 -14.78 0.51 26.64
CA THR A 56 -14.66 -0.54 25.62
C THR A 56 -13.40 -0.33 24.77
N SER A 57 -12.73 -1.44 24.43
CA SER A 57 -11.67 -1.50 23.42
C SER A 57 -12.04 -2.52 22.36
N LEU A 58 -11.52 -2.33 21.15
CA LEU A 58 -11.64 -3.27 20.06
C LEU A 58 -10.55 -4.34 20.15
N ALA A 59 -10.94 -5.61 20.04
CA ALA A 59 -10.01 -6.73 19.91
C ALA A 59 -9.72 -7.07 18.44
N GLY A 60 -10.61 -6.69 17.53
CA GLY A 60 -10.45 -7.00 16.12
C GLY A 60 -11.57 -6.43 15.26
N VAL A 61 -11.36 -6.52 13.96
CA VAL A 61 -12.28 -6.07 12.91
C VAL A 61 -12.22 -7.06 11.76
N GLY A 62 -13.37 -7.62 11.39
CA GLY A 62 -13.58 -8.23 10.07
C GLY A 62 -14.12 -7.19 9.08
N ILE A 63 -13.64 -7.21 7.84
CA ILE A 63 -14.12 -6.30 6.79
C ILE A 63 -13.95 -6.88 5.39
N THR A 64 -14.80 -6.47 4.46
CA THR A 64 -14.68 -6.75 3.02
C THR A 64 -14.51 -5.43 2.26
N VAL A 65 -13.47 -5.36 1.42
CA VAL A 65 -13.18 -4.23 0.53
C VAL A 65 -13.56 -4.62 -0.89
N SER A 66 -14.44 -3.85 -1.52
CA SER A 66 -14.73 -3.97 -2.95
C SER A 66 -13.63 -3.29 -3.76
N ILE A 67 -13.01 -4.03 -4.66
CA ILE A 67 -11.92 -3.57 -5.53
C ILE A 67 -12.47 -3.37 -6.95
N PRO A 68 -12.42 -2.15 -7.51
CA PRO A 68 -12.91 -1.86 -8.85
C PRO A 68 -12.27 -2.69 -9.95
N VAL A 69 -12.99 -2.81 -11.07
CA VAL A 69 -12.49 -3.43 -12.29
C VAL A 69 -11.20 -2.73 -12.74
N GLY A 70 -10.18 -3.52 -13.09
CA GLY A 70 -8.87 -3.02 -13.53
C GLY A 70 -7.88 -2.73 -12.39
N VAL A 71 -8.32 -2.82 -11.14
CA VAL A 71 -7.46 -2.74 -9.94
C VAL A 71 -7.28 -4.14 -9.36
N THR A 72 -6.08 -4.42 -8.87
CA THR A 72 -5.71 -5.70 -8.26
C THR A 72 -4.99 -5.49 -6.93
N VAL A 73 -4.80 -6.58 -6.20
CA VAL A 73 -3.80 -6.67 -5.14
C VAL A 73 -2.65 -7.56 -5.60
N LYS A 74 -1.48 -7.38 -4.99
CA LYS A 74 -0.35 -8.27 -5.23
C LYS A 74 -0.60 -9.64 -4.59
N THR A 75 -0.43 -10.70 -5.38
CA THR A 75 -0.48 -12.09 -4.91
C THR A 75 0.90 -12.74 -4.98
N GLU A 76 1.11 -13.74 -4.14
CA GLU A 76 2.28 -14.63 -4.22
C GLU A 76 2.07 -15.69 -5.32
N ASN A 77 3.11 -16.50 -5.57
CA ASN A 77 3.08 -17.53 -6.63
C ASN A 77 2.05 -18.65 -6.39
N ASP A 78 1.58 -18.82 -5.15
CA ASP A 78 0.54 -19.77 -4.77
C ASP A 78 -0.88 -19.18 -4.84
N GLY A 79 -1.00 -17.93 -5.27
CA GLY A 79 -2.28 -17.21 -5.38
C GLY A 79 -2.75 -16.57 -4.06
N THR A 80 -2.00 -16.73 -2.96
CA THR A 80 -2.33 -16.06 -1.70
C THR A 80 -2.03 -14.56 -1.78
N VAL A 81 -2.75 -13.74 -1.01
CA VAL A 81 -2.51 -12.30 -0.93
C VAL A 81 -1.13 -12.05 -0.31
N SER A 82 -0.30 -11.23 -0.96
CA SER A 82 1.02 -10.88 -0.43
C SER A 82 0.90 -10.12 0.89
N SER A 83 1.80 -10.39 1.84
CA SER A 83 1.77 -9.74 3.16
C SER A 83 2.01 -8.23 3.10
N SER A 84 2.52 -7.70 1.99
CA SER A 84 2.67 -6.25 1.78
C SER A 84 1.36 -5.56 1.37
N VAL A 85 0.31 -6.32 1.02
CA VAL A 85 -0.96 -5.73 0.59
C VAL A 85 -1.69 -5.13 1.78
N ILE A 86 -1.75 -5.83 2.91
CA ILE A 86 -2.53 -5.41 4.08
C ILE A 86 -1.57 -5.24 5.25
N THR A 87 -1.43 -4.03 5.76
CA THR A 87 -0.53 -3.71 6.87
C THR A 87 -1.30 -3.01 7.98
N PRO A 88 -1.25 -3.48 9.25
CA PRO A 88 -1.75 -2.73 10.39
C PRO A 88 -1.15 -1.32 10.43
N SER A 89 -1.95 -0.31 10.72
CA SER A 89 -1.51 1.07 10.72
C SER A 89 -2.27 1.91 11.74
N GLY A 90 -1.86 3.17 11.94
CA GLY A 90 -2.48 4.07 12.92
C GLY A 90 -2.57 3.46 14.33
N VAL A 91 -3.78 3.26 14.83
CA VAL A 91 -4.04 2.77 16.20
C VAL A 91 -3.69 1.29 16.41
N THR A 92 -3.43 0.54 15.35
CA THR A 92 -3.06 -0.89 15.39
C THR A 92 -1.63 -1.15 14.93
N ALA A 93 -0.86 -0.12 14.59
CA ALA A 93 0.54 -0.26 14.19
C ALA A 93 1.32 -1.06 15.25
N ASP A 94 1.99 -2.12 14.80
CA ASP A 94 2.76 -3.08 15.63
C ASP A 94 1.96 -3.81 16.74
N LYS A 95 0.63 -3.67 16.74
CA LYS A 95 -0.28 -4.15 17.79
C LYS A 95 -1.40 -5.03 17.25
N ALA A 96 -1.22 -5.54 16.03
CA ALA A 96 -2.19 -6.40 15.40
C ALA A 96 -1.55 -7.38 14.42
N THR A 97 -2.27 -8.46 14.19
CA THR A 97 -1.99 -9.45 13.15
C THR A 97 -3.15 -9.49 12.17
N ILE A 98 -2.84 -9.73 10.90
CA ILE A 98 -3.82 -9.94 9.85
C ILE A 98 -3.93 -11.44 9.61
N ALA A 99 -5.14 -12.00 9.73
CA ALA A 99 -5.40 -13.37 9.28
C ALA A 99 -5.23 -13.44 7.74
N PRO A 100 -4.89 -14.62 7.17
CA PRO A 100 -4.80 -14.77 5.72
C PRO A 100 -6.04 -14.19 5.03
N ALA A 101 -5.82 -13.25 4.11
CA ALA A 101 -6.89 -12.58 3.40
C ALA A 101 -7.42 -13.44 2.27
N ASP A 102 -8.73 -13.41 2.06
CA ASP A 102 -9.40 -14.00 0.92
C ASP A 102 -9.54 -12.95 -0.18
N TYR A 103 -9.06 -13.26 -1.38
CA TYR A 103 -9.11 -12.36 -2.52
C TYR A 103 -9.78 -13.03 -3.71
N VAL A 104 -10.88 -12.43 -4.15
CA VAL A 104 -11.54 -12.77 -5.41
C VAL A 104 -11.25 -11.66 -6.41
N PRO A 105 -10.46 -11.91 -7.47
CA PRO A 105 -10.15 -10.90 -8.47
C PRO A 105 -11.38 -10.32 -9.17
N ALA A 106 -11.29 -9.06 -9.58
CA ALA A 106 -12.30 -8.44 -10.40
C ALA A 106 -12.39 -9.13 -11.78
N THR A 107 -13.59 -9.17 -12.35
CA THR A 107 -13.79 -9.56 -13.75
C THR A 107 -13.95 -8.30 -14.60
N ALA A 108 -14.21 -8.46 -15.90
CA ALA A 108 -14.46 -7.31 -16.79
C ALA A 108 -15.68 -6.45 -16.38
N THR A 109 -16.63 -7.01 -15.61
CA THR A 109 -17.88 -6.33 -15.26
C THR A 109 -18.24 -6.42 -13.78
N THR A 110 -17.48 -7.16 -12.98
CA THR A 110 -17.76 -7.37 -11.55
C THR A 110 -16.55 -6.92 -10.73
N PRO A 111 -16.72 -6.02 -9.74
CA PRO A 111 -15.67 -5.70 -8.79
C PRO A 111 -15.14 -6.94 -8.07
N GLY A 112 -13.85 -6.95 -7.78
CA GLY A 112 -13.22 -7.96 -6.92
C GLY A 112 -13.53 -7.69 -5.45
N THR A 113 -13.20 -8.66 -4.59
CA THR A 113 -13.37 -8.53 -3.15
C THR A 113 -12.12 -8.95 -2.42
N LEU A 114 -11.71 -8.15 -1.43
CA LEU A 114 -10.66 -8.49 -0.48
C LEU A 114 -11.26 -8.55 0.92
N THR A 115 -11.31 -9.74 1.52
CA THR A 115 -11.87 -9.97 2.85
C THR A 115 -10.76 -10.37 3.80
N PHE A 116 -10.69 -9.71 4.96
CA PHE A 116 -9.67 -10.02 5.97
C PHE A 116 -10.18 -9.73 7.38
N VAL A 117 -9.47 -10.29 8.35
CA VAL A 117 -9.66 -10.04 9.77
C VAL A 117 -8.38 -9.49 10.36
N LEU A 118 -8.48 -8.35 11.02
CA LEU A 118 -7.44 -7.80 11.87
C LEU A 118 -7.76 -8.21 13.32
N ALA A 119 -6.78 -8.78 14.02
CA ALA A 119 -6.88 -9.08 15.45
C ALA A 119 -5.75 -8.36 16.20
N SER A 120 -6.10 -7.71 17.31
CA SER A 120 -5.13 -7.05 18.18
C SER A 120 -4.27 -8.07 18.90
N THR A 121 -2.99 -7.76 19.04
CA THR A 121 -2.04 -8.49 19.88
C THR A 121 -1.81 -7.79 21.23
N ASP A 122 -2.38 -6.60 21.43
CA ASP A 122 -2.32 -5.84 22.67
C ASP A 122 -3.49 -6.27 23.58
N GLN A 123 -3.21 -6.61 24.85
CA GLN A 123 -4.25 -6.99 25.82
C GLN A 123 -5.25 -5.86 26.06
N ALA A 124 -4.83 -4.60 25.88
CA ALA A 124 -5.71 -3.44 26.00
C ALA A 124 -6.58 -3.21 24.75
N GLY A 125 -6.35 -3.95 23.66
CA GLY A 125 -6.98 -3.73 22.35
C GLY A 125 -6.58 -2.39 21.73
N PHE A 126 -7.44 -1.87 20.86
CA PHE A 126 -7.27 -0.55 20.22
C PHE A 126 -8.57 0.27 20.26
N ARG A 127 -8.43 1.58 19.95
CA ARG A 127 -9.53 2.56 19.92
C ARG A 127 -10.01 2.80 18.48
N THR A 128 -10.89 3.78 18.26
CA THR A 128 -11.26 4.23 16.91
C THR A 128 -10.10 5.01 16.26
N GLY A 129 -10.07 5.05 14.93
CA GLY A 129 -8.98 5.64 14.14
C GLY A 129 -8.60 4.78 12.94
N GLU A 130 -7.56 5.20 12.21
CA GLU A 130 -6.93 4.42 11.13
C GLU A 130 -6.38 3.12 11.74
N PHE A 131 -6.72 1.97 11.15
CA PHE A 131 -6.32 0.66 11.68
C PHE A 131 -5.68 -0.26 10.63
N VAL A 132 -5.76 0.07 9.34
CA VAL A 132 -5.14 -0.75 8.31
C VAL A 132 -4.89 0.08 7.05
N THR A 133 -3.78 -0.23 6.39
CA THR A 133 -3.42 0.26 5.08
C THR A 133 -3.51 -0.89 4.08
N VAL A 134 -4.17 -0.66 2.95
CA VAL A 134 -4.29 -1.61 1.83
C VAL A 134 -3.60 -1.04 0.59
N ASN A 135 -2.60 -1.74 0.07
CA ASN A 135 -1.90 -1.39 -1.16
C ASN A 135 -2.56 -2.06 -2.35
N LEU A 136 -2.93 -1.25 -3.36
CA LEU A 136 -3.56 -1.67 -4.60
C LEU A 136 -2.60 -1.40 -5.78
N GLU A 137 -2.73 -2.19 -6.84
CA GLU A 137 -1.94 -2.07 -8.07
C GLU A 137 -2.87 -2.09 -9.30
N GLY A 138 -2.36 -1.67 -10.47
CA GLY A 138 -3.06 -1.79 -11.75
C GLY A 138 -3.53 -0.46 -12.32
N ALA A 139 -4.72 -0.44 -12.94
CA ALA A 139 -5.29 0.72 -13.62
C ALA A 139 -5.88 1.74 -12.62
N VAL A 140 -5.04 2.30 -11.77
CA VAL A 140 -5.45 3.18 -10.66
C VAL A 140 -5.54 4.66 -11.03
N SER A 141 -5.15 5.05 -12.24
CA SER A 141 -5.04 6.46 -12.64
C SER A 141 -6.35 7.25 -12.56
N ASN A 142 -7.49 6.56 -12.65
CA ASN A 142 -8.83 7.14 -12.58
C ASN A 142 -9.60 6.69 -11.32
N LEU A 143 -8.92 6.03 -10.38
CA LEU A 143 -9.56 5.49 -9.18
C LEU A 143 -10.02 6.65 -8.27
N ASN A 144 -11.31 6.68 -7.95
CA ASN A 144 -11.90 7.62 -7.00
C ASN A 144 -12.11 6.93 -5.64
N PRO A 145 -12.00 7.66 -4.51
CA PRO A 145 -12.42 7.14 -3.22
C PRO A 145 -13.79 6.43 -3.22
N THR A 146 -14.77 6.92 -3.99
CA THR A 146 -16.13 6.32 -4.03
C THR A 146 -16.20 4.99 -4.75
N ASP A 147 -15.19 4.62 -5.53
CA ASP A 147 -15.15 3.33 -6.23
C ASP A 147 -14.81 2.19 -5.27
N ILE A 148 -14.15 2.51 -4.15
CA ILE A 148 -13.86 1.58 -3.07
C ILE A 148 -15.04 1.60 -2.11
N THR A 149 -15.64 0.43 -1.87
CA THR A 149 -16.70 0.29 -0.86
C THR A 149 -16.28 -0.69 0.23
N LEU A 150 -16.72 -0.40 1.44
CA LEU A 150 -16.42 -1.18 2.64
C LEU A 150 -17.71 -1.82 3.14
N THR A 151 -17.74 -3.14 3.21
CA THR A 151 -18.91 -3.93 3.60
C THR A 151 -18.52 -4.98 4.64
N ASN A 152 -19.51 -5.65 5.23
CA ASN A 152 -19.31 -6.69 6.26
C ASN A 152 -18.39 -6.24 7.41
N PHE A 153 -18.49 -4.98 7.82
CA PHE A 153 -17.71 -4.44 8.93
C PHE A 153 -18.21 -5.01 10.26
N GLN A 154 -17.36 -5.77 10.93
CA GLN A 154 -17.68 -6.49 12.16
C GLN A 154 -16.61 -6.22 13.22
N PRO A 155 -16.70 -5.08 13.94
CA PRO A 155 -15.82 -4.80 15.07
C PRO A 155 -16.26 -5.64 16.28
N VAL A 156 -15.29 -6.20 17.00
CA VAL A 156 -15.53 -6.96 18.24
C VAL A 156 -14.73 -6.40 19.41
N ASN A 157 -15.28 -6.50 20.62
CA ASN A 157 -14.61 -6.10 21.85
C ASN A 157 -13.64 -7.20 22.36
N LEU A 158 -12.98 -6.95 23.49
CA LEU A 158 -12.07 -7.92 24.15
C LEU A 158 -12.76 -9.22 24.62
N ALA A 159 -14.08 -9.24 24.73
CA ALA A 159 -14.88 -10.44 25.01
C ALA A 159 -15.33 -11.18 23.73
N GLY A 160 -14.98 -10.68 22.55
CA GLY A 160 -15.41 -11.21 21.25
C GLY A 160 -16.85 -10.83 20.87
N GLU A 161 -17.47 -9.91 21.59
CA GLU A 161 -18.84 -9.47 21.32
C GLU A 161 -18.86 -8.35 20.27
N PRO A 162 -19.87 -8.31 19.38
CA PRO A 162 -20.01 -7.23 18.40
C PRO A 162 -20.13 -5.84 19.06
N VAL A 163 -19.46 -4.84 18.49
CA VAL A 163 -19.54 -3.45 18.95
C VAL A 163 -20.41 -2.62 18.00
N ALA A 164 -21.58 -2.19 18.48
CA ALA A 164 -22.49 -1.34 17.70
C ALA A 164 -22.04 0.13 17.64
N GLY A 165 -22.64 0.91 16.73
CA GLY A 165 -22.42 2.36 16.63
C GLY A 165 -21.13 2.79 15.94
N LEU A 166 -20.38 1.82 15.40
CA LEU A 166 -19.16 2.04 14.62
C LEU A 166 -19.42 1.77 13.14
N ALA A 167 -18.70 2.50 12.29
CA ALA A 167 -18.72 2.31 10.84
C ALA A 167 -17.29 2.38 10.29
N PRO A 168 -17.00 1.70 9.17
CA PRO A 168 -15.73 1.87 8.50
C PRO A 168 -15.78 3.15 7.63
N THR A 169 -14.62 3.76 7.42
CA THR A 169 -14.40 4.83 6.44
C THR A 169 -13.02 4.67 5.84
N HIS A 170 -12.74 5.31 4.71
CA HIS A 170 -11.41 5.25 4.09
C HIS A 170 -11.00 6.55 3.41
N THR A 171 -9.69 6.66 3.21
CA THR A 171 -9.09 7.62 2.28
C THR A 171 -8.31 6.86 1.20
N LEU A 172 -8.09 7.52 0.06
CA LEU A 172 -7.36 6.98 -1.09
C LEU A 172 -6.22 7.93 -1.47
N GLU A 173 -5.04 7.39 -1.70
CA GLU A 173 -3.85 8.08 -2.21
C GLU A 173 -3.32 7.36 -3.45
N LEU A 174 -3.15 8.08 -4.57
CA LEU A 174 -2.57 7.52 -5.80
C LEU A 174 -1.04 7.68 -5.78
N LYS A 175 -0.31 6.68 -6.29
CA LYS A 175 1.16 6.61 -6.30
C LYS A 175 1.74 6.32 -7.68
#